data_AF-A0A7C1JMH6-F1
#
_entry.id   AF-A0A7C1JMH6-F1
#
_cell.length_a   1.000
_cell.length_b   1.000
_cell.length_c   1.000
_cell.angle_alpha   90.00
_cell.angle_beta   90.00
_cell.angle_gamma   90.00
#
_symmetry.space_group_name_H-M   'P 1'
#
loop_
_entity.id
_entity.type
_entity.pdbx_description
1 polymer ?
#
loop_
_entity_poly.entity_id
_entity_poly.type
_entity_poly.pdbx_seq_one_letter_code
_entity_poly.pdbx_strand_id
1 'polypeptide(L)'
;DATLKLLGQQAVIHAQAGADMVAPSGMIDGMVGAIRQALDSAGYQHVPILSYAAKYASALYGPFREAAESAPQFGDRRSYQMDPAAAAGQALREIELDLAEGADIVMVKPALCYLDIIRAAADRWPGVPLAAYNVSGEFSMVKAAAANGWIDERAVVLEMLTAIKRAGADIILTYWAKDVARWLA
;
A
#
# COMPACT_ATOMS: atom_id res chain seq x y z
N ASP A 1 -23.39 -3.63 1.32
CA ASP A 1 -22.91 -3.05 0.05
C ASP A 1 -22.62 -4.15 -0.96
N ALA A 2 -22.90 -3.95 -2.25
CA ALA A 2 -22.66 -4.96 -3.30
C ALA A 2 -21.16 -5.15 -3.60
N THR A 3 -20.35 -4.10 -3.44
CA THR A 3 -18.89 -4.11 -3.68
C THR A 3 -18.20 -5.07 -2.72
N LEU A 4 -18.58 -5.03 -1.43
CA LEU A 4 -18.01 -5.88 -0.38
C LEU A 4 -18.17 -7.38 -0.69
N LYS A 5 -19.34 -7.77 -1.21
CA LYS A 5 -19.60 -9.16 -1.61
C LYS A 5 -18.65 -9.61 -2.71
N LEU A 6 -18.41 -8.77 -3.71
CA LEU A 6 -17.52 -9.08 -4.83
C LEU A 6 -16.06 -9.16 -4.37
N LEU A 7 -15.63 -8.27 -3.47
CA LEU A 7 -14.28 -8.28 -2.91
C LEU A 7 -14.01 -9.57 -2.12
N GLY A 8 -14.97 -10.01 -1.29
CA GLY A 8 -14.88 -11.30 -0.59
C GLY A 8 -14.78 -12.48 -1.56
N GLN A 9 -15.59 -12.51 -2.62
CA GLN A 9 -15.52 -13.55 -3.66
C GLN A 9 -14.16 -13.57 -4.36
N GLN A 10 -13.63 -12.40 -4.73
CA GLN A 10 -12.32 -12.28 -5.38
C GLN A 10 -11.20 -12.81 -4.48
N ALA A 11 -11.21 -12.46 -3.19
CA ALA A 11 -10.22 -12.94 -2.23
C ALA A 11 -10.22 -14.47 -2.12
N VAL A 12 -11.41 -15.09 -2.02
CA VAL A 12 -11.54 -16.55 -1.98
C VAL A 12 -11.03 -17.20 -3.27
N ILE A 13 -11.33 -16.62 -4.44
CA ILE A 13 -10.82 -17.14 -5.72
C ILE A 13 -9.29 -17.11 -5.76
N HIS A 14 -8.67 -16.02 -5.31
CA HIS A 14 -7.21 -15.93 -5.25
C HIS A 14 -6.61 -16.93 -4.25
N ALA A 15 -7.22 -17.11 -3.08
CA ALA A 15 -6.79 -18.11 -2.10
C ALA A 15 -6.92 -19.55 -2.64
N GLN A 16 -8.02 -19.86 -3.32
CA GLN A 16 -8.23 -21.15 -4.02
C GLN A 16 -7.19 -21.40 -5.11
N ALA A 17 -6.75 -20.34 -5.78
CA ALA A 17 -5.69 -20.41 -6.79
C ALA A 17 -4.27 -20.52 -6.17
N GLY A 18 -4.13 -20.49 -4.84
CA GLY A 18 -2.87 -20.68 -4.13
C GLY A 18 -2.18 -19.38 -3.74
N ALA A 19 -2.87 -18.24 -3.70
CA ALA A 19 -2.28 -17.01 -3.15
C ALA A 19 -2.02 -17.14 -1.65
N ASP A 20 -0.79 -16.90 -1.23
CA ASP A 20 -0.38 -16.93 0.19
C ASP A 20 -0.86 -15.71 0.98
N MET A 21 -1.31 -14.65 0.31
CA MET A 21 -1.76 -13.41 0.92
C MET A 21 -2.67 -12.66 -0.04
N VAL A 22 -3.66 -11.94 0.49
CA VAL A 22 -4.47 -10.99 -0.30
C VAL A 22 -4.20 -9.57 0.14
N ALA A 23 -4.20 -8.63 -0.81
CA ALA A 23 -3.82 -7.25 -0.55
C ALA A 23 -4.87 -6.26 -1.10
N PRO A 24 -6.01 -6.11 -0.42
CA PRO A 24 -7.12 -5.31 -0.93
C PRO A 24 -6.78 -3.81 -0.94
N SER A 25 -7.05 -3.14 -2.05
CA SER A 25 -6.61 -1.75 -2.26
C SER A 25 -7.72 -0.77 -2.64
N GLY A 26 -8.98 -1.17 -2.43
CA GLY A 26 -10.16 -0.42 -2.82
C GLY A 26 -10.42 0.85 -2.01
N MET A 27 -9.99 0.91 -0.75
CA MET A 27 -10.42 1.92 0.24
C MET A 27 -11.94 2.01 0.35
N ILE A 28 -12.58 0.85 0.50
CA ILE A 28 -14.04 0.77 0.69
C ILE A 28 -14.27 0.40 2.15
N ASP A 29 -15.10 1.16 2.86
CA ASP A 29 -15.45 0.89 4.26
C ASP A 29 -15.97 -0.55 4.43
N GLY A 30 -15.45 -1.29 5.42
CA GLY A 30 -15.84 -2.68 5.67
C GLY A 30 -15.21 -3.72 4.73
N MET A 31 -14.28 -3.30 3.86
CA MET A 31 -13.61 -4.18 2.90
C MET A 31 -12.83 -5.30 3.57
N VAL A 32 -12.08 -4.99 4.62
CA VAL A 32 -11.26 -6.00 5.31
C VAL A 32 -12.16 -7.02 6.00
N GLY A 33 -13.18 -6.56 6.72
CA GLY A 33 -14.10 -7.45 7.44
C GLY A 33 -14.86 -8.38 6.49
N ALA A 34 -15.32 -7.86 5.35
CA ALA A 34 -15.98 -8.65 4.33
C ALA A 34 -15.04 -9.72 3.71
N ILE A 35 -13.79 -9.36 3.44
CA ILE A 35 -12.79 -10.29 2.92
C ILE A 35 -12.45 -11.36 3.96
N ARG A 36 -12.19 -10.96 5.21
CA ARG A 36 -11.86 -11.87 6.31
C ARG A 36 -12.98 -12.89 6.51
N GLN A 37 -14.23 -12.44 6.60
CA GLN A 37 -15.39 -13.31 6.75
C GLN A 37 -15.53 -14.30 5.58
N ALA A 38 -15.29 -13.85 4.34
CA ALA A 38 -15.39 -14.69 3.16
C ALA A 38 -14.30 -15.76 3.11
N LEU A 39 -13.04 -15.40 3.40
CA LEU A 39 -11.93 -16.33 3.50
C LEU A 39 -12.18 -17.36 4.59
N ASP A 40 -12.62 -16.94 5.77
CA ASP A 40 -12.85 -17.83 6.91
C ASP A 40 -13.98 -18.82 6.63
N SER A 41 -15.07 -18.35 6.03
CA SER A 41 -16.20 -19.19 5.62
C SER A 41 -15.82 -20.22 4.55
N ALA A 42 -14.78 -19.93 3.75
CA ALA A 42 -14.24 -20.82 2.74
C ALA A 42 -13.07 -21.69 3.22
N GLY A 43 -12.68 -21.62 4.51
CA GLY A 43 -11.59 -22.43 5.07
C GLY A 43 -10.18 -21.87 4.87
N TYR A 44 -10.05 -20.58 4.57
CA TYR A 44 -8.79 -19.87 4.32
C TYR A 44 -8.41 -18.91 5.46
N GLN A 45 -8.64 -19.31 6.72
CA GLN A 45 -8.28 -18.51 7.90
C GLN A 45 -6.78 -18.20 7.97
N HIS A 46 -5.95 -19.05 7.38
CA HIS A 46 -4.50 -18.93 7.36
C HIS A 46 -3.97 -17.94 6.32
N VAL A 47 -4.81 -17.45 5.41
CA VAL A 47 -4.40 -16.49 4.37
C VAL A 47 -4.43 -15.08 4.97
N PRO A 48 -3.27 -14.41 5.16
CA PRO A 48 -3.22 -13.07 5.69
C PRO A 48 -3.79 -12.02 4.75
N ILE A 49 -4.25 -10.92 5.34
CA ILE A 49 -4.72 -9.71 4.66
C ILE A 49 -3.70 -8.58 4.87
N LEU A 50 -3.10 -8.11 3.78
CA LEU A 50 -2.32 -6.87 3.74
C LEU A 50 -3.21 -5.73 3.28
N SER A 51 -3.79 -4.98 4.21
CA SER A 51 -4.67 -3.88 3.83
C SER A 51 -3.89 -2.65 3.39
N TYR A 52 -4.30 -2.04 2.28
CA TYR A 52 -3.89 -0.69 1.90
C TYR A 52 -4.63 0.37 2.74
N ALA A 53 -4.55 0.24 4.07
CA ALA A 53 -5.38 0.94 5.03
C ALA A 53 -5.25 2.47 4.93
N ALA A 54 -4.04 2.99 4.73
CA ALA A 54 -3.81 4.43 4.53
C ALA A 54 -3.38 4.71 3.09
N LYS A 55 -4.37 4.76 2.18
CA LYS A 55 -4.13 5.03 0.75
C LYS A 55 -4.69 6.39 0.33
N TYR A 56 -3.79 7.28 -0.06
CA TYR A 56 -4.10 8.65 -0.43
C TYR A 56 -4.43 8.82 -1.90
N ALA A 57 -5.24 9.83 -2.22
CA ALA A 57 -5.56 10.32 -3.56
C ALA A 57 -4.37 11.11 -4.14
N SER A 58 -3.24 10.44 -4.31
CA SER A 58 -1.98 11.06 -4.71
C SER A 58 -1.85 11.29 -6.22
N ALA A 59 -1.14 12.37 -6.59
CA ALA A 59 -0.70 12.63 -7.97
C ALA A 59 0.43 11.69 -8.42
N LEU A 60 1.08 10.96 -7.50
CA LEU A 60 2.23 10.09 -7.78
C LEU A 60 1.85 8.75 -8.43
N TYR A 61 0.59 8.55 -8.83
CA TYR A 61 0.13 7.31 -9.46
C TYR A 61 0.12 7.33 -11.00
N GLY A 62 0.48 8.45 -11.62
CA GLY A 62 0.45 8.63 -13.09
C GLY A 62 1.05 7.44 -13.86
N PRO A 63 2.33 7.08 -13.63
CA PRO A 63 2.96 6.00 -14.39
C PRO A 63 2.35 4.60 -14.10
N PHE A 64 1.82 4.36 -12.90
CA PHE A 64 1.09 3.12 -12.61
C PHE A 64 -0.22 3.03 -13.38
N ARG A 65 -0.95 4.16 -13.55
CA ARG A 65 -2.22 4.16 -14.30
C ARG A 65 -2.01 3.80 -15.76
N GLU A 66 -0.88 4.22 -16.34
CA GLU A 66 -0.47 3.82 -17.68
C GLU A 66 -0.13 2.31 -17.72
N ALA A 67 0.74 1.85 -16.81
CA ALA A 67 1.16 0.44 -16.77
C ALA A 67 0.02 -0.56 -16.48
N ALA A 68 -0.96 -0.16 -15.67
CA ALA A 68 -2.09 -1.00 -15.29
C ALA A 68 -3.34 -0.76 -16.16
N GLU A 69 -3.26 0.09 -17.18
CA GLU A 69 -4.40 0.54 -18.00
C GLU A 69 -5.61 0.98 -17.15
N SER A 70 -5.33 1.59 -15.99
CA SER A 70 -6.31 1.77 -14.91
C SER A 70 -6.68 3.24 -14.66
N ALA A 71 -6.48 4.10 -15.66
CA ALA A 71 -6.93 5.49 -15.59
C ALA A 71 -8.46 5.53 -15.41
N PRO A 72 -9.01 6.35 -14.49
CA PRO A 72 -10.46 6.51 -14.39
C PRO A 72 -11.03 6.96 -15.74
N GLN A 73 -12.03 6.24 -16.26
CA GLN A 73 -12.72 6.64 -17.50
C GLN A 73 -13.55 7.92 -17.28
N PHE A 74 -14.03 8.15 -16.06
CA PHE A 74 -14.81 9.32 -15.65
C PHE A 74 -14.46 9.69 -14.20
N GLY A 75 -14.46 10.97 -13.87
CA GLY A 75 -14.25 11.48 -12.51
C GLY A 75 -12.83 11.25 -11.95
N ASP A 76 -12.73 11.14 -10.63
CA ASP A 76 -11.48 10.84 -9.91
C ASP A 76 -11.72 9.81 -8.79
N ARG A 77 -10.67 9.54 -7.99
CA ARG A 77 -10.71 8.55 -6.91
C ARG A 77 -10.84 9.18 -5.51
N ARG A 78 -11.13 10.48 -5.42
CA ARG A 78 -11.13 11.24 -4.15
C ARG A 78 -12.32 10.92 -3.25
N SER A 79 -13.35 10.27 -3.77
CA SER A 79 -14.50 9.83 -2.96
C SER A 79 -14.20 8.63 -2.07
N TYR A 80 -13.08 7.93 -2.29
CA TYR A 80 -12.70 6.76 -1.51
C TYR A 80 -11.21 6.74 -1.13
N GLN A 81 -10.32 7.35 -1.93
CA GLN A 81 -8.93 7.56 -1.50
C GLN A 81 -8.83 8.82 -0.63
N MET A 82 -7.98 8.74 0.39
CA MET A 82 -7.84 9.81 1.39
C MET A 82 -7.30 11.09 0.76
N ASP A 83 -7.81 12.25 1.20
CA ASP A 83 -7.25 13.54 0.80
C ASP A 83 -5.81 13.69 1.33
N PRO A 84 -4.79 14.00 0.49
CA PRO A 84 -3.44 14.32 0.93
C PRO A 84 -3.35 15.41 2.01
N ALA A 85 -4.32 16.32 2.08
CA ALA A 85 -4.38 17.38 3.08
C ALA A 85 -5.06 16.97 4.40
N ALA A 86 -5.63 15.77 4.46
CA ALA A 86 -6.26 15.27 5.68
C ALA A 86 -5.24 15.15 6.83
N ALA A 87 -5.66 15.53 8.03
CA ALA A 87 -4.84 15.37 9.22
C ALA A 87 -4.49 13.89 9.45
N ALA A 88 -3.29 13.61 9.97
CA ALA A 88 -2.79 12.26 10.20
C ALA A 88 -3.76 11.36 10.99
N GLY A 89 -4.55 11.94 11.90
CA GLY A 89 -5.57 11.21 12.67
C GLY A 89 -6.66 10.54 11.81
N GLN A 90 -6.90 10.97 10.57
CA GLN A 90 -7.75 10.20 9.65
C GLN A 90 -7.07 8.89 9.23
N ALA A 91 -5.81 8.93 8.80
CA ALA A 91 -5.06 7.72 8.42
C ALA A 91 -4.99 6.71 9.56
N LEU A 92 -4.75 7.21 10.78
CA LEU A 92 -4.71 6.35 11.95
C LEU A 92 -6.08 5.71 12.24
N ARG A 93 -7.20 6.40 11.98
CA ARG A 93 -8.53 5.80 12.13
C ARG A 93 -8.80 4.72 11.07
N GLU A 94 -8.43 4.94 9.82
CA GLU A 94 -8.54 3.91 8.78
C GLU A 94 -7.72 2.66 9.13
N ILE A 95 -6.49 2.85 9.60
CA ILE A 95 -5.64 1.74 10.08
C ILE A 95 -6.28 1.02 11.26
N GLU A 96 -6.81 1.76 12.25
CA GLU A 96 -7.47 1.17 13.42
C GLU A 96 -8.68 0.31 13.03
N LEU A 97 -9.50 0.80 12.09
CA LEU A 97 -10.66 0.08 11.57
C LEU A 97 -10.25 -1.21 10.86
N ASP A 98 -9.29 -1.14 9.93
CA ASP A 98 -8.83 -2.31 9.20
C ASP A 98 -8.20 -3.36 10.13
N LEU A 99 -7.46 -2.94 11.15
CA LEU A 99 -6.92 -3.86 12.16
C LEU A 99 -8.04 -4.51 12.97
N ALA A 100 -9.05 -3.75 13.39
CA ALA A 100 -10.21 -4.28 14.11
C ALA A 100 -11.04 -5.25 13.25
N GLU A 101 -11.03 -5.07 11.93
CA GLU A 101 -11.70 -5.94 10.95
C GLU A 101 -10.89 -7.19 10.57
N GLY A 102 -9.64 -7.31 11.02
CA GLY A 102 -8.81 -8.50 10.84
C GLY A 102 -7.73 -8.38 9.77
N ALA A 103 -7.22 -7.17 9.49
CA ALA A 103 -5.98 -7.01 8.73
C ALA A 103 -4.78 -7.54 9.54
N ASP A 104 -3.94 -8.36 8.90
CA ASP A 104 -2.72 -8.91 9.50
C ASP A 104 -1.53 -7.98 9.30
N ILE A 105 -1.53 -7.24 8.19
CA ILE A 105 -0.51 -6.26 7.79
C ILE A 105 -1.25 -5.02 7.29
N VAL A 106 -0.77 -3.84 7.65
CA VAL A 106 -1.31 -2.57 7.15
C VAL A 106 -0.29 -1.85 6.31
N MET A 107 -0.76 -1.03 5.36
CA MET A 107 0.11 -0.32 4.43
C MET A 107 -0.23 1.17 4.33
N VAL A 108 0.82 1.98 4.26
CA VAL A 108 0.74 3.39 3.82
C VAL A 108 1.15 3.50 2.35
N LYS A 109 0.34 4.23 1.57
CA LYS A 109 0.58 4.47 0.13
C LYS A 109 0.12 5.88 -0.28
N PRO A 110 0.97 6.70 -0.93
CA PRO A 110 2.41 6.53 -1.20
C PRO A 110 3.30 6.47 0.04
N ALA A 111 4.59 6.20 -0.11
CA ALA A 111 5.52 6.09 1.01
C ALA A 111 6.28 7.40 1.31
N LEU A 112 7.02 7.94 0.34
CA LEU A 112 8.00 9.01 0.60
C LEU A 112 7.34 10.30 1.09
N CYS A 113 6.21 10.69 0.49
CA CYS A 113 5.47 11.89 0.92
C CYS A 113 4.68 11.70 2.22
N TYR A 114 4.68 10.50 2.80
CA TYR A 114 3.85 10.12 3.96
C TYR A 114 4.66 9.37 5.02
N LEU A 115 5.96 9.66 5.13
CA LEU A 115 6.85 9.08 6.15
C LEU A 115 6.38 9.42 7.58
N ASP A 116 5.75 10.58 7.75
CA ASP A 116 5.12 10.99 9.00
C ASP A 116 3.94 10.08 9.38
N ILE A 117 3.13 9.66 8.41
CA ILE A 117 2.04 8.69 8.61
C ILE A 117 2.59 7.31 8.94
N ILE A 118 3.64 6.88 8.24
CA ILE A 118 4.34 5.60 8.52
C ILE A 118 4.87 5.60 9.96
N ARG A 119 5.52 6.69 10.39
CA ARG A 119 6.01 6.85 11.76
C ARG A 119 4.88 6.81 12.78
N ALA A 120 3.81 7.59 12.55
CA ALA A 120 2.68 7.65 13.46
C ALA A 120 1.99 6.27 13.60
N ALA A 121 1.86 5.51 12.51
CA ALA A 121 1.33 4.15 12.55
C ALA A 121 2.24 3.21 13.34
N ALA A 122 3.56 3.23 13.07
CA ALA A 122 4.53 2.42 13.78
C ALA A 122 4.60 2.72 15.29
N ASP A 123 4.40 3.97 15.69
CA ASP A 123 4.31 4.36 17.12
C ASP A 123 3.02 3.87 17.78
N ARG A 124 1.90 3.92 17.06
CA ARG A 124 0.58 3.64 17.61
C ARG A 124 0.28 2.15 17.77
N TRP A 125 0.81 1.31 16.88
CA TRP A 125 0.63 -0.15 16.87
C TRP A 125 1.97 -0.90 16.82
N PRO A 126 2.78 -0.82 17.88
CA PRO A 126 4.03 -1.57 17.93
C PRO A 126 3.76 -3.08 17.83
N GLY A 127 4.47 -3.76 16.91
CA GLY A 127 4.35 -5.20 16.68
C GLY A 127 3.38 -5.60 15.58
N VAL A 128 2.58 -4.68 15.05
CA VAL A 128 1.83 -4.90 13.82
C VAL A 128 2.77 -4.69 12.62
N PRO A 129 2.94 -5.67 11.72
CA PRO A 129 3.78 -5.48 10.54
C PRO A 129 3.26 -4.33 9.68
N LEU A 130 4.16 -3.38 9.38
CA LEU A 130 3.83 -2.19 8.59
C LEU A 130 4.49 -2.26 7.22
N ALA A 131 3.68 -2.24 6.16
CA ALA A 131 4.17 -2.12 4.80
C ALA A 131 4.12 -0.67 4.30
N ALA A 132 5.00 -0.33 3.38
CA ALA A 132 4.98 0.95 2.69
C ALA A 132 5.17 0.74 1.19
N TYR A 133 4.36 1.42 0.37
CA TYR A 133 4.49 1.33 -1.08
C TYR A 133 5.29 2.53 -1.61
N ASN A 134 6.51 2.29 -2.07
CA ASN A 134 7.27 3.24 -2.88
C ASN A 134 6.75 3.24 -4.32
N VAL A 135 5.95 4.24 -4.67
CA VAL A 135 5.02 4.19 -5.81
C VAL A 135 5.66 4.59 -7.14
N SER A 136 4.89 4.42 -8.22
CA SER A 136 5.36 4.62 -9.58
C SER A 136 5.89 6.04 -9.85
N GLY A 137 5.26 7.08 -9.31
CA GLY A 137 5.73 8.45 -9.47
C GLY A 137 7.06 8.68 -8.74
N GLU A 138 7.21 8.15 -7.53
CA GLU A 138 8.48 8.18 -6.78
C GLU A 138 9.59 7.48 -7.56
N PHE A 139 9.27 6.34 -8.17
CA PHE A 139 10.16 5.62 -9.08
C PHE A 139 10.57 6.45 -10.30
N SER A 140 9.59 6.92 -11.06
CA SER A 140 9.82 7.64 -12.31
C SER A 140 10.54 8.97 -12.11
N MET A 141 10.28 9.70 -11.02
CA MET A 141 10.99 10.95 -10.71
C MET A 141 12.50 10.73 -10.57
N VAL A 142 12.92 9.69 -9.82
CA VAL A 142 14.33 9.38 -9.62
C VAL A 142 14.96 8.88 -10.92
N LYS A 143 14.29 7.97 -11.65
CA LYS A 143 14.77 7.49 -12.96
C LYS A 143 14.99 8.65 -13.94
N ALA A 144 14.05 9.60 -14.00
CA ALA A 144 14.16 10.75 -14.88
C ALA A 144 15.31 11.68 -14.46
N ALA A 145 15.44 12.00 -13.16
CA ALA A 145 16.52 12.87 -12.67
C ALA A 145 17.90 12.22 -12.87
N ALA A 146 18.04 10.92 -12.64
CA ALA A 146 19.27 10.18 -12.89
C ALA A 146 19.63 10.13 -14.38
N ALA A 147 18.65 9.91 -15.26
CA ALA A 147 18.87 9.92 -16.71
C ALA A 147 19.35 11.28 -17.24
N ASN A 148 18.99 12.38 -16.55
CA ASN A 148 19.49 13.73 -16.84
C ASN A 148 20.83 14.05 -16.16
N GLY A 149 21.42 13.10 -15.42
CA GLY A 149 22.67 13.27 -14.70
C GLY A 149 22.59 14.20 -13.48
N TRP A 150 21.39 14.48 -12.96
CA TRP A 150 21.20 15.39 -11.84
C TRP A 150 21.49 14.74 -10.48
N ILE A 151 21.32 13.42 -10.39
CA ILE A 151 21.50 12.64 -9.17
C ILE A 151 22.17 11.30 -9.47
N ASP A 152 22.85 10.75 -8.46
CA ASP A 152 23.26 9.34 -8.47
C ASP A 152 22.06 8.46 -8.09
N GLU A 153 21.61 7.62 -9.03
CA GLU A 153 20.41 6.80 -8.82
C GLU A 153 20.55 5.86 -7.62
N ARG A 154 21.68 5.14 -7.53
CA ARG A 154 21.89 4.11 -6.52
C ARG A 154 21.87 4.75 -5.13
N ALA A 155 22.58 5.85 -4.94
CA ALA A 155 22.66 6.56 -3.67
C ALA A 155 21.28 7.06 -3.24
N VAL A 156 20.55 7.74 -4.14
CA VAL A 156 19.22 8.30 -3.82
C VAL A 156 18.20 7.20 -3.51
N VAL A 157 18.18 6.11 -4.29
CA VAL A 157 17.25 4.99 -4.04
C VAL A 157 17.53 4.35 -2.69
N LEU A 158 18.80 4.06 -2.37
CA LEU A 158 19.15 3.46 -1.08
C LEU A 158 18.80 4.40 0.09
N GLU A 159 18.98 5.72 -0.07
CA GLU A 159 18.58 6.70 0.94
C GLU A 159 17.06 6.75 1.13
N MET A 160 16.28 6.75 0.04
CA MET A 160 14.82 6.71 0.09
C MET A 160 14.29 5.46 0.80
N LEU A 161 14.78 4.27 0.43
CA LEU A 161 14.37 3.03 1.06
C LEU A 161 14.81 2.95 2.53
N THR A 162 15.98 3.50 2.85
CA THR A 162 16.44 3.65 4.24
C THR A 162 15.52 4.58 5.02
N ALA A 163 15.06 5.69 4.43
CA ALA A 163 14.13 6.61 5.08
C ALA A 163 12.77 5.93 5.36
N ILE A 164 12.25 5.15 4.42
CA ILE A 164 11.02 4.37 4.60
C ILE A 164 11.18 3.33 5.72
N LYS A 165 12.31 2.60 5.73
CA LYS A 165 12.63 1.64 6.80
C LYS A 165 12.76 2.33 8.16
N ARG A 166 13.46 3.46 8.22
CA ARG A 166 13.64 4.27 9.44
C ARG A 166 12.32 4.84 9.97
N ALA A 167 11.39 5.21 9.08
CA ALA A 167 10.08 5.69 9.50
C ALA A 167 9.29 4.61 10.26
N GLY A 168 9.55 3.32 9.98
CA GLY A 168 8.97 2.21 10.74
C GLY A 168 8.39 1.10 9.87
N ALA A 169 8.53 1.17 8.54
CA ALA A 169 8.05 0.10 7.66
C ALA A 169 8.90 -1.17 7.81
N ASP A 170 8.25 -2.31 8.00
CA ASP A 170 8.87 -3.63 7.99
C ASP A 170 9.09 -4.14 6.57
N ILE A 171 8.11 -3.88 5.71
CA ILE A 171 8.03 -4.37 4.33
C ILE A 171 7.96 -3.16 3.39
N ILE A 172 8.76 -3.16 2.32
CA ILE A 172 8.74 -2.10 1.32
C ILE A 172 8.42 -2.69 -0.04
N LEU A 173 7.30 -2.27 -0.62
CA LEU A 173 6.98 -2.54 -2.02
C LEU A 173 7.63 -1.47 -2.88
N THR A 174 8.58 -1.87 -3.73
CA THR A 174 9.32 -0.95 -4.60
C THR A 174 9.64 -1.59 -5.95
N TYR A 175 9.63 -0.78 -7.01
CA TYR A 175 10.04 -1.18 -8.35
C TYR A 175 11.56 -1.42 -8.46
N TRP A 176 12.35 -0.91 -7.52
CA TRP A 176 13.80 -1.13 -7.46
C TRP A 176 14.21 -2.42 -6.75
N ALA A 177 13.27 -3.30 -6.36
CA ALA A 177 13.60 -4.48 -5.54
C ALA A 177 14.73 -5.34 -6.13
N LYS A 178 14.71 -5.58 -7.46
CA LYS A 178 15.77 -6.33 -8.17
C LYS A 178 17.09 -5.57 -8.27
N ASP A 179 17.05 -4.25 -8.35
CA ASP A 179 18.26 -3.41 -8.42
C ASP A 179 18.94 -3.36 -7.06
N VAL A 180 18.17 -3.09 -6.01
CA VAL A 180 18.63 -3.01 -4.63
C VAL A 180 19.19 -4.34 -4.15
N ALA A 181 18.53 -5.46 -4.48
CA ALA A 181 19.05 -6.79 -4.18
C ALA A 181 20.44 -7.03 -4.78
N ARG A 182 20.74 -6.48 -5.96
CA ARG A 182 22.07 -6.57 -6.59
C ARG A 182 23.07 -5.58 -5.99
N TRP A 183 22.62 -4.39 -5.59
CA TRP A 183 23.50 -3.37 -5.01
C TRP A 183 23.95 -3.67 -3.59
N LEU A 184 23.23 -4.53 -2.87
CA LEU A 184 23.51 -4.94 -1.49
C LEU A 184 24.12 -6.34 -1.38
N ALA A 185 24.23 -7.08 -2.49
CA ALA A 185 24.85 -8.39 -2.53
C ALA A 185 26.38 -8.33 -2.42
#